data_AF-A0A962AWK6-F1
#
_entry.id   AF-A0A962AWK6-F1
#
_cell.length_a   1.000
_cell.length_b   1.000
_cell.length_c   1.000
_cell.angle_alpha   90.00
_cell.angle_beta   90.00
_cell.angle_gamma   90.00
#
_symmetry.space_group_name_H-M   'P 1'
#
loop_
_entity.id
_entity.type
_entity.pdbx_description
1 polymer ?
#
loop_
_entity_poly.entity_id
_entity_poly.type
_entity_poly.pdbx_seq_one_letter_code
_entity_poly.pdbx_strand_id
1 'polypeptide(L)'
;FLIGLPFGRDLSWGSQQRDAHQLSWRAAAAPFWPGTLFGAALLAALAFGAPAAVPYALPFVAGLVLAVPFAKFTADPDVGASMVRAGLCATPEEVAQTLAPPAERSLNPATPAAASD
;
A
#
# COMPACT_ATOMS: atom_id res chain seq x y z
N PHE A 1 -7.34 16.22 -2.37
CA PHE A 1 -7.80 16.50 -1.00
C PHE A 1 -7.89 18.00 -0.75
N LEU A 2 -6.77 18.72 -0.57
CA LEU A 2 -6.78 20.16 -0.26
C LEU A 2 -7.46 21.05 -1.32
N ILE A 3 -7.30 20.71 -2.60
CA ILE A 3 -7.95 21.44 -3.71
C ILE A 3 -9.49 21.36 -3.63
N GLY A 4 -10.05 20.35 -2.95
CA GLY A 4 -11.49 20.17 -2.82
C GLY A 4 -12.18 21.07 -1.78
N LEU A 5 -11.42 21.59 -0.81
CA LEU A 5 -11.91 22.43 0.28
C LEU A 5 -12.70 23.68 -0.18
N PRO A 6 -12.21 24.50 -1.13
CA PRO A 6 -12.97 25.66 -1.60
C PRO A 6 -14.26 25.28 -2.34
N PHE A 7 -14.45 24.02 -2.70
CA PHE A 7 -15.64 23.50 -3.37
C PHE A 7 -16.60 22.78 -2.40
N GLY A 8 -16.47 23.00 -1.09
CA GLY A 8 -17.35 22.44 -0.07
C GLY A 8 -17.14 20.94 0.18
N ARG A 9 -15.99 20.37 -0.18
CA ARG A 9 -15.65 18.99 0.21
C ARG A 9 -15.17 18.97 1.66
N ASP A 10 -15.92 18.30 2.52
CA ASP A 10 -15.54 18.10 3.91
C ASP A 10 -14.41 17.08 4.06
N LEU A 11 -13.48 17.39 4.94
CA LEU A 11 -12.43 16.47 5.41
C LEU A 11 -12.98 15.64 6.56
N SER A 12 -14.01 14.85 6.28
CA SER A 12 -14.49 13.89 7.28
C SER A 12 -13.40 12.83 7.47
N TRP A 13 -12.95 12.66 8.71
CA TRP A 13 -12.11 11.53 9.09
C TRP A 13 -13.01 10.29 9.11
N GLY A 14 -13.17 9.68 7.93
CA GLY A 14 -13.98 8.47 7.77
C GLY A 14 -13.44 7.33 8.63
N SER A 15 -14.28 6.31 8.86
CA SER A 15 -13.86 5.08 9.53
C SER A 15 -12.63 4.50 8.84
N GLN A 16 -11.51 4.41 9.57
CA GLN A 16 -10.28 3.82 9.05
C GLN A 16 -10.49 2.31 8.90
N GLN A 17 -10.56 1.81 7.66
CA GLN A 17 -10.56 0.37 7.41
C GLN A 17 -9.17 -0.18 7.73
N ARG A 18 -9.04 -0.82 8.90
CA ARG A 18 -7.82 -1.49 9.37
C ARG A 18 -7.81 -3.00 9.10
N ASP A 19 -8.90 -3.53 8.56
CA ASP A 19 -8.98 -4.95 8.23
C ASP A 19 -8.05 -5.26 7.07
N ALA A 20 -7.21 -6.28 7.23
CA ALA A 20 -6.26 -6.74 6.23
C ALA A 20 -6.96 -7.31 4.98
N HIS A 21 -7.39 -6.42 4.09
CA HIS A 21 -7.95 -6.77 2.81
C HIS A 21 -6.91 -6.59 1.72
N GLN A 22 -6.82 -7.57 0.82
CA GLN A 22 -6.00 -7.42 -0.37
C GLN A 22 -6.43 -6.17 -1.15
N LEU A 23 -5.51 -5.22 -1.30
CA LEU A 23 -5.76 -4.03 -2.10
C LEU A 23 -5.94 -4.45 -3.56
N SER A 24 -7.06 -4.08 -4.19
CA SER A 24 -7.27 -4.31 -5.62
C SER A 24 -6.37 -3.38 -6.45
N TRP A 25 -5.97 -3.80 -7.65
CA TRP A 25 -5.20 -2.96 -8.57
C TRP A 25 -5.89 -1.63 -8.88
N ARG A 26 -7.22 -1.62 -8.97
CA ARG A 26 -8.01 -0.40 -9.18
C ARG A 26 -7.93 0.54 -7.99
N ALA A 27 -8.03 0.00 -6.78
CA ALA A 27 -7.91 0.78 -5.55
C ALA A 27 -6.49 1.34 -5.36
N ALA A 28 -5.46 0.57 -5.73
CA ALA A 28 -4.08 1.04 -5.74
C ALA A 28 -3.85 2.13 -6.81
N ALA A 29 -4.41 1.98 -8.02
CA ALA A 29 -4.23 2.93 -9.09
C ALA A 29 -4.97 4.25 -8.87
N ALA A 30 -6.15 4.24 -8.25
CA ALA A 30 -7.00 5.43 -8.08
C ALA A 30 -6.28 6.67 -7.49
N PRO A 31 -5.48 6.56 -6.41
CA PRO A 31 -4.73 7.70 -5.88
C PRO A 31 -3.41 7.99 -6.63
N PHE A 32 -2.77 6.98 -7.22
CA PHE A 32 -1.39 7.09 -7.73
C PHE A 32 -1.27 7.20 -9.25
N TRP A 33 -2.35 7.01 -10.01
CA TRP A 33 -2.30 7.04 -11.47
C TRP A 33 -1.78 8.37 -12.05
N PRO A 34 -2.08 9.58 -11.51
CA PRO A 34 -1.61 10.81 -12.14
C PRO A 34 -0.08 10.92 -12.04
N GLY A 35 0.48 10.59 -10.87
CA GLY A 35 1.93 10.58 -10.66
C GLY A 35 2.62 9.50 -11.48
N THR A 36 2.03 8.30 -11.54
CA THR A 36 2.56 7.18 -12.33
C THR A 36 2.59 7.50 -13.82
N LEU A 37 1.51 8.09 -14.34
CA LEU A 37 1.43 8.52 -15.73
C LEU A 37 2.43 9.64 -16.02
N PHE A 38 2.56 10.62 -15.13
CA PHE A 38 3.52 11.70 -15.28
C PHE A 38 4.96 11.18 -15.30
N GLY A 39 5.32 10.28 -14.38
CA GLY A 39 6.63 9.64 -14.37
C GLY A 39 6.90 8.82 -15.63
N ALA A 40 5.91 8.05 -16.10
CA ALA A 40 6.03 7.27 -17.32
C ALA A 40 6.21 8.16 -18.56
N ALA A 41 5.47 9.26 -18.65
CA ALA A 41 5.59 10.23 -19.74
C ALA A 41 6.98 10.90 -19.75
N LEU A 42 7.48 11.31 -18.58
CA LEU A 42 8.81 11.90 -18.44
C LEU A 42 9.91 10.91 -18.85
N LEU A 43 9.82 9.66 -18.38
CA LEU A 43 10.77 8.61 -18.72
C LEU A 43 10.75 8.32 -20.23
N ALA A 44 9.57 8.25 -20.85
CA ALA A 44 9.43 8.07 -22.30
C ALA A 44 10.07 9.23 -23.07
N ALA A 45 9.80 10.49 -22.67
CA ALA A 45 10.39 11.66 -23.31
C ALA A 45 11.92 11.63 -23.24
N LEU A 46 12.50 11.24 -22.10
CA LEU A 46 13.95 11.07 -21.97
C LEU A 46 14.47 9.91 -22.84
N ALA A 47 13.77 8.79 -22.89
CA ALA A 47 14.19 7.64 -23.69
C ALA A 47 14.27 7.97 -25.19
N PHE A 48 13.36 8.83 -25.71
CA PHE A 48 13.37 9.25 -27.11
C PHE A 48 14.31 10.43 -27.40
N GLY A 49 14.45 11.38 -26.47
CA GLY A 49 15.26 12.59 -26.70
C GLY A 49 16.73 12.47 -26.28
N ALA A 50 16.99 11.77 -25.18
CA ALA A 50 18.33 11.64 -24.58
C ALA A 50 18.43 10.35 -23.74
N PRO A 51 18.49 9.16 -24.37
CA PRO A 51 18.48 7.88 -23.65
C PRO A 51 19.64 7.74 -22.65
N ALA A 52 20.78 8.37 -22.91
CA ALA A 52 21.92 8.40 -21.99
C ALA A 52 21.62 9.13 -20.66
N ALA A 53 20.58 9.97 -20.61
CA ALA A 53 20.15 10.67 -19.39
C ALA A 53 19.26 9.80 -18.49
N VAL A 54 18.70 8.68 -18.99
CA VAL A 54 17.75 7.83 -18.26
C VAL A 54 18.32 7.32 -16.93
N PRO A 55 19.56 6.78 -16.85
CA PRO A 55 20.12 6.31 -15.58
C PRO A 55 20.23 7.40 -14.51
N TYR A 56 20.48 8.64 -14.94
CA TYR A 56 20.59 9.80 -14.05
C TYR A 56 19.23 10.30 -13.58
N ALA A 57 18.18 10.10 -14.37
CA ALA A 57 16.81 10.47 -14.02
C ALA A 57 16.10 9.41 -13.15
N LEU A 58 16.54 8.16 -13.19
CA LEU A 58 15.92 7.05 -12.44
C LEU A 58 15.71 7.33 -10.95
N PRO A 59 16.68 7.87 -10.17
CA PRO A 59 16.48 8.15 -8.75
C PRO A 59 15.31 9.10 -8.46
N PHE A 60 14.93 9.95 -9.43
CA PHE A 60 13.86 10.94 -9.29
C PHE A 60 12.53 10.41 -9.84
N VAL A 61 12.56 9.66 -10.94
CA VAL A 61 11.36 9.24 -11.68
C VAL A 61 10.88 7.84 -11.31
N ALA A 62 11.77 6.96 -10.83
CA ALA A 62 11.42 5.58 -10.49
C ALA A 62 10.31 5.50 -9.45
N GLY A 63 10.33 6.36 -8.43
CA GLY A 63 9.28 6.39 -7.40
C GLY A 63 7.89 6.73 -7.97
N LEU A 64 7.82 7.61 -8.97
CA LEU A 64 6.57 7.94 -9.65
C LEU A 64 6.06 6.74 -10.45
N VAL A 65 6.92 6.13 -11.26
CA VAL A 65 6.56 4.99 -12.13
C VAL A 65 6.17 3.76 -11.30
N LEU A 66 6.85 3.53 -10.19
CA LEU A 66 6.65 2.36 -9.34
C LEU A 66 5.60 2.57 -8.25
N ALA A 67 4.95 3.74 -8.16
CA ALA A 67 4.02 4.05 -7.08
C ALA A 67 2.88 3.02 -6.95
N VAL A 68 2.24 2.65 -8.06
CA VAL A 68 1.14 1.67 -8.08
C VAL A 68 1.58 0.25 -7.70
N PRO A 69 2.59 -0.36 -8.35
CA PRO A 69 3.02 -1.70 -7.97
C PRO A 69 3.59 -1.73 -6.55
N PHE A 70 4.33 -0.69 -6.14
CA PHE A 70 4.83 -0.57 -4.77
C PHE A 70 3.68 -0.59 -3.77
N ALA A 71 2.67 0.26 -3.94
CA ALA A 71 1.50 0.30 -3.05
C ALA A 71 0.76 -1.05 -3.00
N LYS A 72 0.67 -1.77 -4.13
CA LYS A 72 0.02 -3.09 -4.19
C LYS A 72 0.80 -4.15 -3.40
N PHE A 73 2.12 -4.21 -3.58
CA PHE A 73 2.96 -5.20 -2.90
C PHE A 73 3.15 -4.91 -1.41
N THR A 74 3.22 -3.64 -1.02
CA THR A 74 3.35 -3.27 0.40
C THR A 74 2.05 -3.40 1.18
N ALA A 75 0.90 -3.38 0.49
CA ALA A 75 -0.43 -3.59 1.09
C ALA A 75 -0.87 -5.07 1.03
N ASP A 76 0.06 -5.99 0.77
CA ASP A 76 -0.24 -7.41 0.70
C ASP A 76 -0.41 -8.02 2.11
N PRO A 77 -1.53 -8.72 2.41
CA PRO A 77 -1.78 -9.31 3.72
C PRO A 77 -0.75 -10.36 4.13
N ASP A 78 -0.20 -11.14 3.20
CA ASP A 78 0.78 -12.19 3.52
C ASP A 78 2.12 -11.57 3.91
N VAL A 79 2.52 -10.50 3.22
CA VAL A 79 3.67 -9.68 3.58
C VAL A 79 3.46 -9.08 4.98
N GLY A 80 2.28 -8.52 5.26
CA GLY A 80 1.92 -8.01 6.59
C GLY A 80 2.01 -9.09 7.68
N ALA A 81 1.43 -10.26 7.46
CA ALA A 81 1.50 -11.39 8.39
C ALA A 81 2.94 -11.90 8.61
N SER A 82 3.80 -11.82 7.58
CA SER A 82 5.22 -12.15 7.72
C SER A 82 5.97 -11.13 8.60
N MET A 83 5.65 -9.84 8.47
CA MET A 83 6.23 -8.77 9.30
C MET A 83 5.81 -8.92 10.76
N VAL A 84 4.52 -9.17 11.02
CA VAL A 84 4.02 -9.43 12.38
C VAL A 84 4.72 -10.63 13.00
N ARG A 85 4.88 -11.74 12.25
CA ARG A 85 5.64 -12.93 12.71
C ARG A 85 7.11 -12.62 13.01
N ALA A 86 7.72 -11.70 12.27
CA ALA A 86 9.08 -11.24 12.50
C ALA A 86 9.20 -10.22 13.65
N GLY A 87 8.08 -9.82 14.28
CA GLY A 87 8.04 -8.77 15.29
C GLY A 87 8.26 -7.35 14.72
N LEU A 88 8.12 -7.17 13.41
CA LEU A 88 8.29 -5.91 12.71
C LEU A 88 6.93 -5.27 12.45
N CYS A 89 6.80 -3.97 12.74
CA CYS A 89 5.60 -3.17 12.43
C CYS A 89 4.28 -3.73 12.99
N ALA A 90 4.33 -4.63 13.97
CA ALA A 90 3.15 -5.20 14.61
C ALA A 90 2.45 -4.17 15.49
N THR A 91 1.13 -4.11 15.39
CA THR A 91 0.29 -3.33 16.31
C THR A 91 0.23 -3.99 17.69
N PRO A 92 -0.02 -3.21 18.76
CA PRO A 92 -0.19 -3.78 20.10
C PRO A 92 -1.26 -4.88 20.16
N GLU A 93 -2.34 -4.73 19.39
CA GLU A 93 -3.44 -5.69 19.28
C GLU A 93 -2.98 -7.01 18.64
N GLU A 94 -2.19 -6.97 17.56
CA GLU A 94 -1.63 -8.16 16.91
C GLU A 94 -0.61 -8.89 17.81
N VAL A 95 0.18 -8.14 18.58
CA VAL A 95 1.08 -8.73 19.58
C VAL A 95 0.30 -9.41 20.69
N ALA A 96 -0.75 -8.76 21.22
CA ALA A 96 -1.61 -9.34 22.23
C ALA A 96 -2.29 -10.63 21.73
N GLN A 97 -2.74 -10.66 20.47
CA GLN A 97 -3.31 -11.86 19.82
C GLN A 97 -2.29 -13.00 19.65
N THR A 98 -1.03 -12.66 19.35
CA THR A 98 0.06 -13.63 19.23
C THR A 98 0.39 -14.25 20.60
N LEU A 99 0.34 -13.46 21.67
CA LEU A 99 0.62 -13.90 23.05
C LEU A 99 -0.58 -14.59 23.72
N ALA A 100 -1.80 -14.37 23.23
CA ALA A 100 -3.02 -14.95 23.80
C ALA A 100 -3.04 -16.50 23.71
N PRO A 101 -3.64 -17.20 24.70
CA PRO A 101 -3.83 -18.64 24.66
C PRO A 101 -4.58 -19.11 23.39
N PRO A 102 -4.31 -20.33 22.88
CA PRO A 102 -4.92 -20.82 21.63
C PRO A 102 -6.46 -20.76 21.61
N ALA A 103 -7.10 -20.98 22.76
CA ALA A 103 -8.56 -20.96 22.90
C ALA A 103 -9.17 -19.57 22.69
N GLU A 104 -8.46 -18.51 23.07
CA GLU A 104 -8.92 -17.12 22.89
C GLU A 104 -8.67 -16.64 21.45
N ARG A 105 -7.61 -17.14 20.81
CA ARG A 105 -7.30 -16.82 19.40
C ARG A 105 -8.37 -17.34 18.43
N SER A 106 -8.95 -18.52 18.69
CA SER A 106 -10.02 -19.08 17.84
C SER A 106 -11.38 -18.38 17.98
N LEU A 107 -11.58 -17.62 19.07
CA LEU A 107 -12.80 -16.86 19.31
C LEU A 107 -12.73 -15.44 18.70
N ASN A 108 -11.54 -15.00 18.29
CA ASN A 108 -11.35 -13.70 17.66
C ASN A 108 -11.70 -13.76 16.16
N PRO A 109 -12.72 -13.02 15.69
CA PRO A 109 -13.10 -13.00 14.28
C PRO A 109 -12.02 -12.40 13.36
N ALA A 110 -11.00 -11.73 13.91
CA ALA A 110 -9.87 -11.19 13.16
C ALA A 110 -8.78 -12.23 12.83
N THR A 111 -8.83 -13.44 13.42
CA THR A 111 -7.93 -14.53 13.06
C THR A 111 -8.33 -15.03 11.68
N PRO A 112 -7.48 -14.94 10.63
CA PRO A 112 -7.78 -15.62 9.38
C PRO A 112 -7.90 -17.10 9.72
N ALA A 113 -9.07 -17.68 9.41
CA ALA A 113 -9.28 -19.11 9.54
C ALA A 113 -8.08 -19.78 8.89
N ALA A 114 -7.32 -20.55 9.67
CA ALA A 114 -6.13 -21.24 9.20
C ALA A 114 -6.52 -21.94 7.89
N ALA A 115 -5.95 -21.47 6.78
CA ALA A 115 -6.16 -22.08 5.48
C ALA A 115 -5.69 -23.53 5.60
N SER A 116 -6.65 -24.44 5.69
CA SER A 116 -6.46 -25.85 5.47
C SER A 116 -6.27 -26.06 3.97
N ASP A 117 -5.15 -26.70 3.64
CA ASP A 117 -4.79 -27.37 2.37
C ASP A 117 -4.19 -26.52 1.24
#